data_AF-A0A1L8R2E3-F1
#
_entry.id   AF-A0A1L8R2E3-F1
#
_cell.length_a   1.000
_cell.length_b   1.000
_cell.length_c   1.000
_cell.angle_alpha   90.00
_cell.angle_beta   90.00
_cell.angle_gamma   90.00
#
_symmetry.space_group_name_H-M   'P 1'
#
loop_
_entity.id
_entity.type
_entity.pdbx_description
1 polymer ?
#
loop_
_entity_poly.entity_id
_entity_poly.type
_entity_poly.pdbx_seq_one_letter_code
_entity_poly.pdbx_strand_id
1 'polypeptide(L)'
;MEKIKQIGFKKHLMTAISFFLPIIVASGFLLAIGNMMGGTSIENFRDGFSFADTMTTMGGYGLGFLSMIVSTAIAYSIGDKPGVAPGLIVGFVAHGIGTGFLGGVVGGYVAGYVVVILMAIIKVPKWMEGLLPTLVLPFLSAFIAGMVMYYIVGTPIIWFTDLITAYLGNLNTSSLFLYGAIIGVLASIDYGGAINKVVFAFVFALFSEGIYEPITVLILVSIQRHLA
;
A
#
# COMPACT_ATOMS: atom_id res chain seq x y z
N MET A 1 14.16 -17.49 -22.51
CA MET A 1 14.27 -16.33 -21.59
C MET A 1 12.94 -15.61 -21.32
N GLU A 2 11.79 -16.14 -21.75
CA GLU A 2 10.51 -15.38 -21.70
C GLU A 2 9.50 -15.88 -20.65
N LYS A 3 9.65 -17.09 -20.12
CA LYS A 3 8.72 -17.67 -19.12
C LYS A 3 9.15 -17.54 -17.65
N ILE A 4 10.33 -16.97 -17.36
CA ILE A 4 10.84 -16.78 -15.99
C ILE A 4 10.58 -15.35 -15.47
N LYS A 5 10.28 -14.39 -16.35
CA LYS A 5 10.18 -12.96 -15.98
C LYS A 5 8.77 -12.50 -15.58
N GLN A 6 7.71 -13.13 -16.08
CA GLN A 6 6.32 -12.70 -15.83
C GLN A 6 5.67 -13.30 -14.56
N ILE A 7 6.26 -14.33 -13.96
CA ILE A 7 5.66 -15.04 -12.81
C ILE A 7 6.06 -14.40 -11.46
N GLY A 8 7.16 -13.65 -11.40
CA GLY A 8 7.63 -12.98 -10.17
C GLY A 8 6.84 -11.70 -9.84
N PHE A 9 6.80 -10.73 -10.76
CA PHE A 9 6.20 -9.41 -10.49
C PHE A 9 4.73 -9.52 -10.06
N LYS A 10 3.89 -10.21 -10.83
CA LYS A 10 2.49 -10.42 -10.46
C LYS A 10 2.35 -11.11 -9.11
N LYS A 11 3.19 -12.11 -8.83
CA LYS A 11 3.15 -12.84 -7.55
C LYS A 11 3.43 -11.91 -6.37
N HIS A 12 4.47 -11.08 -6.44
CA HIS A 12 4.83 -10.17 -5.34
C HIS A 12 3.74 -9.13 -5.08
N LEU A 13 3.17 -8.56 -6.15
CA LEU A 13 2.04 -7.65 -6.02
C LEU A 13 0.81 -8.35 -5.42
N MET A 14 0.51 -9.58 -5.83
CA MET A 14 -0.59 -10.35 -5.26
C MET A 14 -0.37 -10.71 -3.79
N THR A 15 0.88 -10.94 -3.36
CA THR A 15 1.23 -11.09 -1.93
C THR A 15 0.88 -9.82 -1.17
N ALA A 16 1.26 -8.65 -1.67
CA ALA A 16 0.90 -7.37 -1.04
C ALA A 16 -0.61 -7.15 -0.99
N ILE A 17 -1.32 -7.46 -2.07
CA ILE A 17 -2.79 -7.44 -2.11
C ILE A 17 -3.40 -8.37 -1.03
N SER A 18 -2.74 -9.49 -0.72
CA SER A 18 -3.24 -10.43 0.30
C SER A 18 -2.95 -9.96 1.72
N PHE A 19 -1.85 -9.23 1.94
CA PHE A 19 -1.48 -8.65 3.23
C PHE A 19 -2.31 -7.40 3.56
N PHE A 20 -2.59 -6.54 2.57
CA PHE A 20 -3.30 -5.29 2.83
C PHE A 20 -4.82 -5.47 2.98
N LEU A 21 -5.47 -6.44 2.30
CA LEU A 21 -6.94 -6.59 2.35
C LEU A 21 -7.48 -6.78 3.77
N PRO A 22 -6.96 -7.71 4.60
CA PRO A 22 -7.46 -7.88 5.97
C PRO A 22 -7.25 -6.62 6.82
N ILE A 23 -6.14 -5.90 6.61
CA ILE A 23 -5.82 -4.68 7.35
C ILE A 23 -6.81 -3.57 6.98
N ILE A 24 -7.13 -3.41 5.70
CA ILE A 24 -8.12 -2.43 5.26
C ILE A 24 -9.48 -2.72 5.84
N VAL A 25 -9.92 -3.97 5.83
CA VAL A 25 -11.22 -4.34 6.38
C VAL A 25 -11.28 -3.97 7.86
N ALA A 26 -10.29 -4.38 8.66
CA ALA A 26 -10.23 -4.03 10.08
C ALA A 26 -10.21 -2.52 10.31
N SER A 27 -9.36 -1.80 9.57
CA SER A 27 -9.18 -0.35 9.72
C SER A 27 -10.41 0.45 9.30
N GLY A 28 -11.04 0.05 8.20
CA GLY A 28 -12.26 0.67 7.69
C GLY A 28 -13.43 0.51 8.65
N PHE A 29 -13.61 -0.68 9.25
CA PHE A 29 -14.65 -0.90 10.25
C PHE A 29 -14.40 -0.09 11.53
N LEU A 30 -13.15 -0.04 12.01
CA LEU A 30 -12.80 0.78 13.18
C LEU A 30 -13.08 2.27 12.91
N LEU A 31 -12.66 2.77 11.76
CA LEU A 31 -12.88 4.16 11.35
C LEU A 31 -14.38 4.49 11.23
N ALA A 32 -15.15 3.61 10.57
CA ALA A 32 -16.57 3.82 10.36
C ALA A 32 -17.35 3.83 11.68
N ILE A 33 -17.10 2.85 12.56
CA ILE A 33 -17.80 2.76 13.85
C ILE A 33 -17.41 3.94 14.74
N GLY A 34 -16.12 4.29 14.82
CA GLY A 34 -15.66 5.45 15.57
C GLY A 34 -16.35 6.74 15.12
N ASN A 35 -16.37 6.99 13.81
CA ASN A 35 -17.02 8.18 13.24
C ASN A 35 -18.54 8.18 13.46
N MET A 36 -19.22 7.02 13.36
CA MET A 36 -20.65 6.91 13.66
C MET A 36 -20.97 7.21 15.13
N MET A 37 -20.04 6.93 16.04
CA MET A 37 -20.15 7.25 17.47
C MET A 37 -19.72 8.69 17.81
N GLY A 38 -19.36 9.51 16.80
CA GLY A 38 -18.92 10.89 16.98
C GLY A 38 -17.44 11.03 17.36
N GLY A 39 -16.64 9.99 17.16
CA GLY A 39 -15.19 10.00 17.40
C GLY A 39 -14.42 10.86 16.40
N THR A 40 -13.30 11.39 16.87
CA THR A 40 -12.36 12.23 16.14
C THR A 40 -10.94 11.66 16.27
N SER A 41 -10.02 12.10 15.41
CA SER A 41 -8.62 11.67 15.49
C SER A 41 -7.95 12.26 16.73
N ILE A 42 -7.32 11.41 17.53
CA ILE A 42 -6.57 11.81 18.73
C ILE A 42 -5.27 12.47 18.29
N GLU A 43 -5.14 13.77 18.53
CA GLU A 43 -3.91 14.53 18.27
C GLU A 43 -2.96 14.57 19.48
N ASN A 44 -3.51 14.52 20.69
CA ASN A 44 -2.74 14.59 21.93
C ASN A 44 -3.23 13.53 22.95
N PHE A 45 -2.39 12.53 23.19
CA PHE A 45 -2.67 11.45 24.16
C PHE A 45 -2.67 11.90 25.62
N ARG A 46 -2.26 13.13 25.91
CA ARG A 46 -2.33 13.70 27.28
C ARG A 46 -3.69 14.29 27.62
N ASP A 47 -4.50 14.57 26.61
CA ASP A 47 -5.85 15.05 26.79
C ASP A 47 -6.81 13.87 26.98
N GLY A 48 -7.98 14.11 27.57
CA GLY A 48 -9.00 13.09 27.68
C GLY A 48 -9.54 12.72 26.30
N PHE A 49 -9.51 11.44 25.95
CA PHE A 49 -10.08 10.91 24.70
C PHE A 49 -11.15 9.86 24.99
N SER A 50 -12.13 9.77 24.10
CA SER A 50 -13.22 8.81 24.20
C SER A 50 -12.86 7.46 23.55
N PHE A 51 -13.69 6.46 23.82
CA PHE A 51 -13.62 5.18 23.11
C PHE A 51 -13.82 5.35 21.60
N ALA A 52 -14.72 6.25 21.20
CA ALA A 52 -14.99 6.55 19.79
C ALA A 52 -13.75 7.17 19.11
N ASP A 53 -13.07 8.11 19.77
CA ASP A 53 -11.83 8.72 19.25
C ASP A 53 -10.73 7.67 19.04
N THR A 54 -10.66 6.69 19.94
CA THR A 54 -9.69 5.58 19.85
C THR A 54 -9.96 4.74 18.59
N MET A 55 -11.22 4.40 18.30
CA MET A 55 -11.60 3.63 17.12
C MET A 55 -11.32 4.39 15.82
N THR A 56 -11.73 5.66 15.75
CA THR A 56 -11.45 6.55 14.61
C THR A 56 -9.96 6.65 14.34
N THR A 57 -9.15 6.83 15.39
CA THR A 57 -7.70 6.97 15.27
C THR A 57 -7.02 5.69 14.81
N MET A 58 -7.36 4.53 15.40
CA MET A 58 -6.79 3.24 14.98
C MET A 58 -7.13 2.92 13.52
N GLY A 59 -8.38 3.15 13.12
CA GLY A 59 -8.81 2.98 11.73
C GLY A 59 -8.08 3.93 10.78
N GLY A 60 -7.90 5.19 11.19
CA GLY A 60 -7.12 6.18 10.44
C GLY A 60 -5.67 5.75 10.22
N TYR A 61 -4.97 5.24 11.24
CA TYR A 61 -3.60 4.76 11.08
C TYR A 61 -3.48 3.61 10.08
N GLY A 62 -4.36 2.62 10.16
CA GLY A 62 -4.29 1.47 9.27
C GLY A 62 -4.52 1.83 7.79
N LEU A 63 -5.37 2.82 7.51
CA LEU A 63 -5.59 3.33 6.15
C LEU A 63 -4.53 4.35 5.71
N GLY A 64 -3.96 5.13 6.64
CA GLY A 64 -2.90 6.11 6.35
C GLY A 64 -1.55 5.46 6.03
N PHE A 65 -1.31 4.25 6.52
CA PHE A 65 -0.02 3.54 6.41
C PHE A 65 -0.01 2.43 5.35
N LEU A 66 -0.90 2.50 4.35
CA LEU A 66 -0.96 1.51 3.27
C LEU A 66 0.35 1.37 2.49
N SER A 67 1.08 2.47 2.28
CA SER A 67 2.39 2.44 1.62
C SER A 67 3.39 1.51 2.32
N MET A 68 3.36 1.48 3.66
CA MET A 68 4.22 0.63 4.48
C MET A 68 3.86 -0.83 4.34
N ILE A 69 2.57 -1.14 4.43
CA ILE A 69 2.06 -2.51 4.34
C ILE A 69 2.44 -3.10 2.99
N VAL A 70 2.18 -2.36 1.92
CA VAL A 70 2.41 -2.81 0.54
C VAL A 70 3.90 -2.95 0.26
N SER A 71 4.70 -1.94 0.61
CA SER A 71 6.15 -1.96 0.42
C SER A 71 6.79 -3.14 1.16
N THR A 72 6.42 -3.34 2.42
CA THR A 72 6.92 -4.45 3.25
C THR A 72 6.51 -5.79 2.68
N ALA A 73 5.26 -5.95 2.25
CA ALA A 73 4.78 -7.23 1.72
C ALA A 73 5.44 -7.59 0.39
N ILE A 74 5.69 -6.63 -0.50
CA ILE A 74 6.44 -6.85 -1.74
C ILE A 74 7.90 -7.22 -1.42
N ALA A 75 8.56 -6.43 -0.57
CA ALA A 75 9.95 -6.66 -0.20
C ALA A 75 10.15 -8.02 0.49
N TYR A 76 9.23 -8.40 1.38
CA TYR A 76 9.19 -9.73 1.98
C TYR A 76 8.95 -10.83 0.95
N SER A 77 8.04 -10.64 0.00
CA SER A 77 7.77 -11.63 -1.05
C SER A 77 8.98 -11.88 -1.96
N ILE A 78 9.88 -10.90 -2.09
CA ILE A 78 11.11 -10.98 -2.90
C ILE A 78 12.30 -11.51 -2.09
N GLY A 79 12.56 -10.91 -0.92
CA GLY A 79 13.77 -11.11 -0.11
C GLY A 79 13.57 -11.90 1.18
N ASP A 80 12.37 -12.43 1.43
CA ASP A 80 11.97 -13.13 2.67
C ASP A 80 12.14 -12.22 3.92
N LYS A 81 12.36 -12.80 5.10
CA LYS A 81 12.51 -12.08 6.38
C LYS A 81 13.50 -10.90 6.34
N PRO A 82 14.69 -11.00 5.69
CA PRO A 82 15.59 -9.85 5.55
C PRO A 82 14.98 -8.64 4.83
N GLY A 83 13.95 -8.85 4.01
CA GLY A 83 13.24 -7.80 3.26
C GLY A 83 12.23 -6.99 4.07
N VAL A 84 11.85 -7.44 5.26
CA VAL A 84 10.79 -6.79 6.07
C VAL A 84 11.21 -5.38 6.49
N ALA A 85 12.35 -5.24 7.17
CA ALA A 85 12.84 -3.94 7.65
C ALA A 85 13.08 -2.92 6.51
N PRO A 86 13.80 -3.26 5.40
CA PRO A 86 13.99 -2.31 4.31
C PRO A 86 12.69 -1.96 3.60
N GLY A 87 11.77 -2.91 3.40
CA GLY A 87 10.46 -2.62 2.83
C GLY A 87 9.65 -1.66 3.69
N LEU A 88 9.70 -1.83 5.01
CA LEU A 88 9.00 -0.95 5.95
C LEU A 88 9.60 0.46 5.98
N ILE A 89 10.93 0.59 6.02
CA ILE A 89 11.63 1.88 5.97
C ILE A 89 11.35 2.62 4.67
N VAL A 90 11.41 1.94 3.52
CA VAL A 90 11.06 2.56 2.23
C VAL A 90 9.58 2.95 2.18
N GLY A 91 8.70 2.17 2.80
CA GLY A 91 7.29 2.52 2.95
C GLY A 91 7.05 3.76 3.80
N PHE A 92 7.82 3.95 4.89
CA PHE A 92 7.81 5.19 5.67
C PHE A 92 8.25 6.37 4.83
N VAL A 93 9.34 6.21 4.05
CA VAL A 93 9.79 7.25 3.12
C VAL A 93 8.66 7.58 2.14
N ALA A 94 8.04 6.58 1.53
CA ALA A 94 6.97 6.77 0.56
C ALA A 94 5.77 7.55 1.13
N HIS A 95 5.41 7.28 2.39
CA HIS A 95 4.41 8.03 3.13
C HIS A 95 4.86 9.48 3.36
N GLY A 96 6.06 9.67 3.92
CA GLY A 96 6.58 10.98 4.33
C GLY A 96 6.84 11.94 3.18
N ILE A 97 7.21 11.45 1.99
CA ILE A 97 7.40 12.28 0.79
C ILE A 97 6.13 12.45 -0.05
N GLY A 98 4.99 11.90 0.38
CA GLY A 98 3.70 12.07 -0.32
C GLY A 98 3.49 11.20 -1.56
N THR A 99 4.36 10.22 -1.84
CA THR A 99 4.16 9.27 -2.96
C THR A 99 3.08 8.20 -2.71
N GLY A 100 2.57 8.11 -1.48
CA GLY A 100 1.42 7.29 -1.13
C GLY A 100 1.57 5.80 -1.45
N PHE A 101 0.47 5.18 -1.86
CA PHE A 101 0.42 3.75 -2.18
C PHE A 101 1.33 3.40 -3.36
N LEU A 102 1.38 4.25 -4.39
CA LEU A 102 2.21 4.01 -5.58
C LEU A 102 3.70 3.97 -5.22
N GLY A 103 4.14 4.90 -4.38
CA GLY A 103 5.49 4.89 -3.81
C GLY A 103 5.77 3.64 -2.98
N GLY A 104 4.77 3.14 -2.24
CA GLY A 104 4.86 1.87 -1.53
C GLY A 104 5.05 0.66 -2.47
N VAL A 105 4.33 0.61 -3.59
CA VAL A 105 4.48 -0.47 -4.59
C VAL A 105 5.88 -0.45 -5.20
N VAL A 106 6.28 0.69 -5.77
CA VAL A 106 7.59 0.82 -6.45
C VAL A 106 8.73 0.65 -5.44
N GLY A 107 8.62 1.30 -4.28
CA GLY A 107 9.58 1.22 -3.20
C GLY A 107 9.75 -0.19 -2.64
N GLY A 108 8.68 -0.97 -2.55
CA GLY A 108 8.74 -2.37 -2.14
C GLY A 108 9.55 -3.24 -3.10
N TYR A 109 9.43 -3.03 -4.40
CA TYR A 109 10.27 -3.70 -5.39
C TYR A 109 11.73 -3.28 -5.28
N VAL A 110 11.99 -1.97 -5.14
CA VAL A 110 13.35 -1.44 -4.95
C VAL A 110 13.99 -2.09 -3.73
N ALA A 111 13.32 -2.06 -2.58
CA ALA A 111 13.78 -2.67 -1.34
C ALA A 111 14.03 -4.18 -1.50
N GLY A 112 13.07 -4.92 -2.06
CA GLY A 112 13.18 -6.36 -2.26
C GLY A 112 14.36 -6.76 -3.16
N TYR A 113 14.55 -6.06 -4.28
CA TYR A 113 15.67 -6.35 -5.18
C TYR A 113 17.02 -5.96 -4.58
N VAL A 114 17.10 -4.84 -3.85
CA VAL A 114 18.32 -4.46 -3.13
C VAL A 114 18.72 -5.55 -2.14
N VAL A 115 17.77 -6.13 -1.39
CA VAL A 115 18.02 -7.23 -0.45
C VAL A 115 18.61 -8.45 -1.17
N VAL A 116 18.00 -8.89 -2.27
CA VAL A 116 18.47 -10.05 -3.04
C VAL A 116 19.85 -9.81 -3.63
N ILE A 117 20.11 -8.60 -4.13
CA ILE A 117 21.42 -8.22 -4.69
C ILE A 117 22.48 -8.26 -3.58
N LEU A 118 22.22 -7.66 -2.42
CA LEU A 118 23.17 -7.65 -1.31
C LEU A 118 23.40 -9.05 -0.75
N MET A 119 22.37 -9.89 -0.69
CA MET A 119 22.49 -11.29 -0.28
C MET A 119 23.39 -12.09 -1.22
N ALA A 120 23.39 -11.78 -2.51
CA ALA A 120 24.25 -12.44 -3.50
C ALA A 120 25.71 -11.95 -3.45
N ILE A 121 25.94 -10.69 -3.08
CA ILE A 121 27.27 -10.05 -3.12
C ILE A 121 28.01 -10.22 -1.78
N ILE A 122 27.32 -10.10 -0.65
CA ILE A 122 27.95 -10.07 0.67
C ILE A 122 28.28 -11.51 1.12
N LYS A 123 29.58 -11.81 1.20
CA LYS A 123 30.10 -13.03 1.81
C LYS A 123 30.71 -12.71 3.16
N VAL A 124 30.26 -13.39 4.20
CA VAL A 124 30.74 -13.18 5.57
C VAL A 124 31.50 -14.42 6.06
N PRO A 125 32.46 -14.26 7.00
CA PRO A 125 33.11 -15.39 7.66
C PRO A 125 32.11 -16.16 8.54
N LYS A 126 32.39 -17.45 8.80
CA LYS A 126 31.48 -18.38 9.50
C LYS A 126 30.91 -17.87 10.84
N TRP A 127 31.67 -17.06 11.58
CA TRP A 127 31.23 -16.50 12.86
C TRP A 127 30.14 -15.42 12.72
N MET A 128 29.97 -14.83 11.53
CA MET A 128 29.03 -13.75 11.25
C MET A 128 27.79 -14.21 10.45
N GLU A 129 27.71 -15.48 10.05
CA GLU A 129 26.60 -15.99 9.24
C GLU A 129 25.21 -15.73 9.86
N GLY A 130 25.08 -15.80 11.19
CA GLY A 130 23.84 -15.48 11.89
C GLY A 130 23.50 -13.98 11.94
N LEU A 131 24.51 -13.11 11.86
CA LEU A 131 24.36 -11.65 11.90
C LEU A 131 23.96 -11.05 10.55
N LEU A 132 24.29 -11.75 9.46
CA LEU A 132 24.06 -11.30 8.10
C LEU A 132 22.56 -11.06 7.79
N PRO A 133 21.64 -12.03 7.98
CA PRO A 133 20.21 -11.84 7.66
C PRO A 133 19.46 -10.99 8.71
N THR A 134 20.00 -10.85 9.91
CA THR A 134 19.33 -10.17 11.03
C THR A 134 19.74 -8.71 11.19
N LEU A 135 20.98 -8.36 10.85
CA LEU A 135 21.51 -7.00 11.02
C LEU A 135 22.02 -6.42 9.72
N VAL A 136 22.98 -7.08 9.08
CA VAL A 136 23.74 -6.49 7.96
C VAL A 136 22.87 -6.27 6.73
N LEU A 137 22.11 -7.30 6.32
CA LEU A 137 21.21 -7.21 5.17
C LEU A 137 20.06 -6.22 5.44
N PRO A 138 19.31 -6.29 6.56
CA PRO A 138 18.28 -5.31 6.88
C PRO A 138 18.79 -3.86 6.86
N PHE A 139 19.94 -3.59 7.49
CA PHE A 139 20.51 -2.25 7.58
C PHE A 139 20.97 -1.71 6.21
N LEU A 140 21.84 -2.44 5.52
CA LEU A 140 22.40 -1.96 4.25
C LEU A 140 21.31 -1.85 3.17
N SER A 141 20.37 -2.79 3.16
CA SER A 141 19.27 -2.74 2.20
C SER A 141 18.37 -1.54 2.47
N ALA A 142 18.06 -1.26 3.74
CA ALA A 142 17.22 -0.13 4.10
C ALA A 142 17.89 1.20 3.78
N PHE A 143 19.20 1.31 4.06
CA PHE A 143 19.99 2.48 3.72
C PHE A 143 20.00 2.72 2.20
N ILE A 144 20.39 1.72 1.41
CA ILE A 144 20.49 1.87 -0.05
C ILE A 144 19.12 2.10 -0.67
N ALA A 145 18.11 1.28 -0.34
CA ALA A 145 16.79 1.40 -0.93
C ALA A 145 16.08 2.70 -0.51
N GLY A 146 16.27 3.14 0.75
CA GLY A 146 15.78 4.42 1.25
C GLY A 146 16.40 5.60 0.49
N MET A 147 17.72 5.59 0.27
CA MET A 147 18.41 6.64 -0.51
C MET A 147 17.93 6.65 -1.97
N VAL A 148 17.78 5.48 -2.59
CA VAL A 148 17.22 5.38 -3.96
C VAL A 148 15.80 5.93 -4.01
N MET A 149 14.96 5.62 -3.02
CA MET A 149 13.61 6.15 -2.93
C MET A 149 13.61 7.67 -2.78
N TYR A 150 14.45 8.21 -1.90
CA TYR A 150 14.48 9.65 -1.61
C TYR A 150 15.00 10.49 -2.78
N TYR A 151 16.09 10.06 -3.42
CA TYR A 151 16.81 10.90 -4.39
C TYR A 151 16.52 10.60 -5.85
N ILE A 152 16.11 9.37 -6.17
CA ILE A 152 15.99 8.92 -7.57
C ILE A 152 14.54 8.65 -7.93
N VAL A 153 13.83 7.89 -7.10
CA VAL A 153 12.52 7.31 -7.45
C VAL A 153 11.35 8.16 -6.97
N GLY A 154 11.50 8.86 -5.84
CA GLY A 154 10.43 9.65 -5.22
C GLY A 154 9.91 10.76 -6.14
N THR A 155 10.80 11.62 -6.64
CA THR A 155 10.41 12.77 -7.49
C THR A 155 9.63 12.37 -8.74
N PRO A 156 10.06 11.37 -9.54
CA PRO A 156 9.25 10.89 -10.67
C PRO A 156 7.88 10.37 -10.28
N ILE A 157 7.75 9.70 -9.12
CA ILE A 157 6.47 9.17 -8.65
C ILE A 157 5.54 10.30 -8.25
N ILE A 158 6.02 11.30 -7.50
CA ILE A 158 5.21 12.46 -7.11
C ILE A 158 4.66 13.17 -8.35
N TRP A 159 5.52 13.42 -9.34
CA TRP A 159 5.10 14.05 -10.58
C TRP A 159 3.99 13.24 -11.30
N PHE A 160 4.12 11.91 -11.28
CA PHE A 160 3.12 11.04 -11.89
C PHE A 160 1.81 10.98 -11.07
N THR A 161 1.88 10.95 -9.74
CA THR A 161 0.69 11.01 -8.88
C THR A 161 -0.04 12.34 -9.05
N ASP A 162 0.70 13.45 -9.10
CA ASP A 162 0.13 14.79 -9.32
C ASP A 162 -0.56 14.89 -10.68
N LEU A 163 0.04 14.28 -11.73
CA LEU A 163 -0.56 14.22 -13.06
C LEU A 163 -1.88 13.45 -13.05
N ILE A 164 -1.92 12.29 -12.37
CA ILE A 164 -3.15 11.51 -12.23
C ILE A 164 -4.21 12.30 -11.45
N THR A 165 -3.85 12.89 -10.32
CA THR A 165 -4.77 13.65 -9.47
C THR A 165 -5.30 14.87 -10.20
N ALA A 166 -4.45 15.60 -10.92
CA ALA A 166 -4.87 16.72 -11.76
C ALA A 166 -5.80 16.28 -12.89
N TYR A 167 -5.51 15.14 -13.53
CA TYR A 167 -6.39 14.59 -14.57
C TYR A 167 -7.77 14.21 -14.00
N LEU A 168 -7.80 13.48 -12.88
CA LEU A 168 -9.03 13.04 -12.23
C LEU A 168 -9.86 14.22 -11.69
N GLY A 169 -9.20 15.23 -11.10
CA GLY A 169 -9.86 16.42 -10.58
C GLY A 169 -10.45 17.34 -11.65
N ASN A 170 -9.97 17.25 -12.90
CA ASN A 170 -10.50 18.00 -14.04
C ASN A 170 -11.58 17.23 -14.84
N LEU A 171 -11.96 16.02 -14.41
CA LEU A 171 -13.00 15.28 -15.10
C LEU A 171 -14.36 15.97 -14.92
N ASN A 172 -15.08 16.14 -16.03
CA ASN A 172 -16.46 16.59 -15.98
C ASN A 172 -17.39 15.48 -15.44
N THR A 173 -18.61 15.85 -15.05
CA THR A 173 -19.61 14.91 -14.49
C THR A 173 -19.89 13.71 -15.40
N SER A 174 -19.85 13.90 -16.73
CA SER A 174 -20.08 12.83 -17.70
C SER A 174 -18.94 11.81 -17.73
N SER A 175 -17.69 12.25 -17.58
CA SER A 175 -16.52 11.39 -17.49
C SER A 175 -16.47 10.66 -16.15
N LEU A 176 -16.78 11.34 -15.05
CA LEU A 176 -16.91 10.72 -13.71
C LEU A 176 -17.90 9.55 -13.70
N PHE A 177 -19.04 9.71 -14.37
CA PHE A 177 -20.02 8.63 -14.53
C PHE A 177 -19.43 7.43 -15.29
N LEU A 178 -18.71 7.66 -16.39
CA LEU A 178 -18.09 6.60 -17.17
C LEU A 178 -17.00 5.86 -16.36
N TYR A 179 -16.15 6.60 -15.63
CA TYR A 179 -15.14 5.99 -14.76
C TYR A 179 -15.77 5.16 -13.64
N GLY A 180 -16.82 5.67 -13.01
CA GLY A 180 -17.60 4.92 -12.02
C GLY A 180 -18.22 3.66 -12.63
N ALA A 181 -18.79 3.73 -13.82
CA ALA A 181 -19.33 2.58 -14.52
C ALA A 181 -18.25 1.52 -14.79
N ILE A 182 -17.06 1.92 -15.24
CA ILE A 182 -15.95 0.99 -15.48
C ILE A 182 -15.53 0.30 -14.18
N ILE A 183 -15.33 1.06 -13.10
CA ILE A 183 -14.94 0.50 -11.79
C ILE A 183 -16.02 -0.46 -11.27
N GLY A 184 -17.28 -0.09 -11.39
CA GLY A 184 -18.41 -0.92 -10.97
C GLY A 184 -18.54 -2.22 -11.77
N VAL A 185 -18.35 -2.16 -13.09
CA VAL A 185 -18.32 -3.35 -13.95
C VAL A 185 -17.15 -4.24 -13.54
N LEU A 186 -15.93 -3.70 -13.46
CA LEU A 186 -14.74 -4.48 -13.10
C LEU A 186 -14.85 -5.15 -11.72
N ALA A 187 -15.44 -4.47 -10.73
CA ALA A 187 -15.71 -5.03 -9.41
C ALA A 187 -16.73 -6.20 -9.43
N SER A 188 -17.59 -6.24 -10.46
CA SER A 188 -18.67 -7.25 -10.57
C SER A 188 -18.29 -8.47 -11.41
N ILE A 189 -17.20 -8.44 -12.17
CA ILE A 189 -16.87 -9.50 -13.16
C ILE A 189 -16.69 -10.87 -12.53
N ASP A 190 -15.85 -10.98 -11.50
CA ASP A 190 -15.39 -12.29 -11.00
C ASP A 190 -15.88 -12.63 -9.58
N TYR A 191 -16.90 -11.92 -9.12
CA TYR A 191 -17.61 -12.20 -7.87
C TYR A 191 -16.70 -12.39 -6.63
N GLY A 192 -15.55 -11.71 -6.57
CA GLY A 192 -14.61 -11.80 -5.44
C GLY A 192 -13.31 -12.55 -5.75
N GLY A 193 -13.09 -12.91 -7.00
CA GLY A 193 -11.85 -13.48 -7.50
C GLY A 193 -10.69 -12.48 -7.59
N ALA A 194 -9.73 -12.78 -8.47
CA ALA A 194 -8.50 -12.01 -8.63
C ALA A 194 -8.73 -10.58 -9.16
N ILE A 195 -9.67 -10.39 -10.10
CA ILE A 195 -10.01 -9.09 -10.68
C ILE A 195 -10.59 -8.19 -9.60
N ASN A 196 -11.57 -8.68 -8.83
CA ASN A 196 -12.16 -7.88 -7.76
C ASN A 196 -11.13 -7.43 -6.72
N LYS A 197 -10.19 -8.31 -6.31
CA LYS A 197 -9.12 -7.93 -5.36
C LYS A 197 -8.22 -6.82 -5.87
N VAL A 198 -7.91 -6.81 -7.17
CA VAL A 198 -7.10 -5.76 -7.80
C VAL A 198 -7.88 -4.44 -7.85
N VAL A 199 -9.17 -4.48 -8.20
CA VAL A 199 -10.04 -3.29 -8.20
C VAL A 199 -10.16 -2.70 -6.79
N PHE A 200 -10.40 -3.54 -5.78
CA PHE A 200 -10.41 -3.12 -4.38
C PHE A 200 -9.09 -2.46 -3.98
N ALA A 201 -7.95 -3.08 -4.32
CA ALA A 201 -6.64 -2.50 -4.02
C ALA A 201 -6.42 -1.14 -4.68
N PHE A 202 -6.82 -0.99 -5.93
CA PHE A 202 -6.73 0.27 -6.65
C PHE A 202 -7.62 1.35 -6.03
N VAL A 203 -8.89 1.04 -5.75
CA VAL A 203 -9.84 1.99 -5.15
C VAL A 203 -9.40 2.44 -3.76
N PHE A 204 -8.88 1.53 -2.94
CA PHE A 204 -8.36 1.88 -1.62
C PHE A 204 -7.03 2.66 -1.66
N ALA A 205 -6.21 2.44 -2.69
CA ALA A 205 -5.05 3.27 -2.94
C ALA A 205 -5.47 4.72 -3.21
N LEU A 206 -6.46 4.93 -4.09
CA LEU A 206 -7.03 6.25 -4.38
C LEU A 206 -7.66 6.90 -3.14
N PHE A 207 -8.35 6.11 -2.31
CA PHE A 207 -8.91 6.58 -1.04
C PHE A 207 -7.83 7.12 -0.10
N SER A 208 -6.69 6.43 0.00
CA SER A 208 -5.55 6.86 0.82
C SER A 208 -4.88 8.15 0.29
N GLU A 209 -5.06 8.43 -1.00
CA GLU A 209 -4.57 9.65 -1.68
C GLU A 209 -5.62 10.78 -1.69
N GLY A 210 -6.75 10.61 -0.99
CA GLY A 210 -7.79 11.64 -0.86
C GLY A 210 -8.79 11.69 -2.01
N ILE A 211 -8.79 10.69 -2.90
CA ILE A 211 -9.73 10.56 -4.01
C ILE A 211 -10.83 9.59 -3.59
N TYR A 212 -11.99 10.14 -3.21
CA TYR A 212 -13.05 9.39 -2.53
C TYR A 212 -14.15 8.86 -3.48
N GLU A 213 -14.29 9.43 -4.66
CA GLU A 213 -15.33 9.08 -5.63
C GLU A 213 -15.29 7.59 -6.02
N PRO A 214 -14.11 6.97 -6.27
CA PRO A 214 -14.00 5.55 -6.60
C PRO A 214 -14.51 4.62 -5.50
N ILE A 215 -14.29 4.97 -4.23
CA ILE A 215 -14.71 4.12 -3.10
C ILE A 215 -16.22 4.14 -2.92
N THR A 216 -16.86 5.27 -3.16
CA THR A 216 -18.32 5.39 -3.12
C THR A 216 -18.97 4.48 -4.16
N VAL A 217 -18.46 4.49 -5.39
CA VAL A 217 -18.94 3.61 -6.46
C VAL A 217 -18.79 2.14 -6.08
N LEU A 218 -17.62 1.76 -5.55
CA LEU A 218 -17.34 0.38 -5.14
C LEU A 218 -18.34 -0.11 -4.08
N ILE A 219 -18.66 0.73 -3.10
CA ILE A 219 -19.62 0.43 -2.03
C ILE A 219 -21.03 0.26 -2.61
N LEU A 220 -21.49 1.18 -3.46
CA LEU A 220 -22.83 1.12 -4.06
C LEU A 220 -23.06 -0.18 -4.83
N VAL A 221 -22.09 -0.56 -5.66
CA VAL A 221 -22.16 -1.81 -6.45
C VAL A 221 -22.14 -3.04 -5.54
N SER A 222 -21.33 -3.01 -4.48
CA SER A 222 -21.25 -4.12 -3.50
C SER A 222 -22.56 -4.31 -2.73
N ILE A 223 -23.29 -3.22 -2.43
CA ILE A 223 -24.60 -3.28 -1.76
C ILE A 223 -25.66 -3.86 -2.70
N GLN A 224 -25.75 -3.39 -3.95
CA GLN A 224 -26.73 -3.87 -4.93
C GLN A 224 -26.59 -5.37 -5.21
N ARG A 225 -25.36 -5.89 -5.16
CA ARG A 225 -25.06 -7.31 -5.34
C ARG A 225 -25.70 -8.23 -4.30
N HIS A 226 -26.03 -7.74 -3.11
CA HIS A 226 -26.70 -8.55 -2.07
C HIS A 226 -28.24 -8.49 -2.15
N LEU A 227 -28.78 -7.65 -3.03
CA LEU A 227 -30.22 -7.46 -3.21
C LEU A 227 -30.76 -8.12 -4.50
N ALA A 228 -29.89 -8.66 -5.35
CA ALA A 228 -30.21 -9.37 -6.60
C ALA A 228 -29.90 -10.86 -6.45
#